data_AF-A0A1S3JQG1-F1
#
_entry.id   AF-A0A1S3JQG1-F1
#
_cell.length_a   1.000
_cell.length_b   1.000
_cell.length_c   1.000
_cell.angle_alpha   90.00
_cell.angle_beta   90.00
_cell.angle_gamma   90.00
#
_symmetry.space_group_name_H-M   'P 1'
#
loop_
_entity.id
_entity.type
_entity.pdbx_description
1 polymer ?
#
loop_
_entity_poly.entity_id
_entity_poly.type
_entity_poly.pdbx_seq_one_letter_code
_entity_poly.pdbx_strand_id
1 'polypeptide(L)'
;MAQRAITEHIEEVKSKIALLEGDRKAYYENSQWTMKQNRDTIEKLRKENWELRKKLSDCLSADDHVINKAFHGRKVERAAMKNKTGSNAITIMDRKVCDYIKKLNALKHVTATKQKRLEELQTQYNQMVKDASDAVATDAGESEAAANLRNLENRLDKAVLKCNEAEQIRRTYEQIKSKLEEESLSFPNQLDAMEAEIKRCREELKELRAMYNDAHISKEAAQAELHKHEEVVYADRKKREIELQKMKKEAEEKKMQHERTEKRIAQRGSLQQDELSPSEKAAILGEDQQAKITTYEEAFKRIKEATGVSDTKEVVDRFENQGETQRHLEELKKDSEKQIQRLREEKEKLQQEFEDMKYTGEAKLSSGQRLLEEFETHLAEEERRKEEAGERLDKASKILVSVKAGVEHLSDKLTHLKANKGHVPQAQISATSDEYVLDLLSTAEEKLLKLLEDLDGKDISEALKLMEEEEFHASIEGKLPSYNTRIKLPVTHKDNVYDDEDESGDDDGDVLTRNLIKRQAQNMIDAKTKRKMGGKRKKKTK
;
A
#
# COMPACT_ATOMS: atom_id res chain seq x y z
N MET A 1 -55.01 -32.84 174.38
CA MET A 1 -54.86 -32.18 173.06
C MET A 1 -53.88 -32.87 172.10
N ALA A 2 -53.51 -34.15 172.29
CA ALA A 2 -52.59 -34.85 171.37
C ALA A 2 -53.24 -35.95 170.49
N GLN A 3 -54.51 -36.32 170.73
CA GLN A 3 -55.20 -37.38 169.97
C GLN A 3 -56.05 -36.88 168.79
N ARG A 4 -56.44 -35.60 168.73
CA ARG A 4 -57.21 -35.03 167.61
C ARG A 4 -56.37 -34.70 166.37
N ALA A 5 -55.09 -34.35 166.53
CA ALA A 5 -54.20 -34.00 165.43
C ALA A 5 -53.74 -35.21 164.58
N ILE A 6 -53.70 -36.41 165.18
CA ILE A 6 -53.28 -37.64 164.48
C ILE A 6 -54.42 -38.19 163.61
N THR A 7 -55.67 -38.08 164.07
CA THR A 7 -56.85 -38.53 163.32
C THR A 7 -57.11 -37.67 162.08
N GLU A 8 -56.97 -36.34 162.17
CA GLU A 8 -57.10 -35.44 161.02
C GLU A 8 -56.00 -35.72 159.97
N HIS A 9 -54.77 -36.00 160.40
CA HIS A 9 -53.68 -36.30 159.46
C HIS A 9 -53.87 -37.66 158.75
N ILE A 10 -54.43 -38.66 159.43
CA ILE A 10 -54.78 -39.94 158.82
C ILE A 10 -55.92 -39.79 157.81
N GLU A 11 -56.93 -38.96 158.09
CA GLU A 11 -58.01 -38.67 157.14
C GLU A 11 -57.53 -37.86 155.93
N GLU A 12 -56.62 -36.89 156.12
CA GLU A 12 -55.96 -36.18 155.01
C GLU A 12 -55.16 -37.15 154.13
N VAL A 13 -54.37 -38.05 154.71
CA VAL A 13 -53.58 -39.03 153.95
C VAL A 13 -54.50 -40.01 153.22
N LYS A 14 -55.60 -40.45 153.83
CA LYS A 14 -56.60 -41.30 153.16
C LYS A 14 -57.32 -40.58 152.01
N SER A 15 -57.71 -39.32 152.19
CA SER A 15 -58.26 -38.50 151.09
C SER A 15 -57.26 -38.30 149.96
N LYS A 16 -55.98 -38.09 150.30
CA LYS A 16 -54.91 -37.91 149.31
C LYS A 16 -54.61 -39.19 148.54
N ILE A 17 -54.65 -40.36 149.19
CA ILE A 17 -54.55 -41.66 148.53
C ILE A 17 -55.76 -41.91 147.62
N ALA A 18 -56.98 -41.62 148.07
CA ALA A 18 -58.18 -41.78 147.25
C ALA A 18 -58.19 -40.87 146.01
N LEU A 19 -57.69 -39.63 146.14
CA LEU A 19 -57.48 -38.72 145.00
C LEU A 19 -56.41 -39.25 144.04
N LEU A 20 -55.28 -39.74 144.55
CA LEU A 20 -54.23 -40.32 143.71
C LEU A 20 -54.68 -41.61 143.00
N GLU A 21 -55.51 -42.44 143.66
CA GLU A 21 -56.12 -43.62 143.04
C GLU A 21 -57.17 -43.24 141.99
N GLY A 22 -57.96 -42.18 142.25
CA GLY A 22 -58.89 -41.59 141.30
C GLY A 22 -58.19 -41.03 140.07
N ASP A 23 -57.12 -40.25 140.26
CA ASP A 23 -56.29 -39.71 139.18
C ASP A 23 -55.60 -40.83 138.42
N ARG A 24 -55.00 -41.81 139.09
CA ARG A 24 -54.37 -42.97 138.43
C ARG A 24 -55.39 -43.76 137.60
N LYS A 25 -56.63 -43.91 138.09
CA LYS A 25 -57.71 -44.55 137.34
C LYS A 25 -58.14 -43.69 136.15
N ALA A 26 -58.33 -42.39 136.32
CA ALA A 26 -58.67 -41.46 135.24
C ALA A 26 -57.58 -41.38 134.16
N TYR A 27 -56.30 -41.35 134.53
CA TYR A 27 -55.17 -41.41 133.60
C TYR A 27 -55.12 -42.75 132.86
N TYR A 28 -55.36 -43.86 133.53
CA TYR A 28 -55.41 -45.17 132.89
C TYR A 28 -56.60 -45.29 131.93
N GLU A 29 -57.79 -44.84 132.35
CA GLU A 29 -58.99 -44.82 131.51
C GLU A 29 -58.83 -43.86 130.31
N ASN A 30 -58.26 -42.68 130.51
CA ASN A 30 -57.96 -41.74 129.42
C ASN A 30 -56.90 -42.31 128.47
N SER A 31 -55.83 -42.93 128.97
CA SER A 31 -54.82 -43.59 128.14
C SER A 31 -55.40 -44.76 127.35
N GLN A 32 -56.24 -45.60 127.98
CA GLN A 32 -56.96 -46.69 127.29
C GLN A 32 -57.93 -46.14 126.24
N TRP A 33 -58.62 -45.03 126.55
CA TRP A 33 -59.52 -44.36 125.61
C TRP A 33 -58.75 -43.75 124.44
N THR A 34 -57.62 -43.07 124.67
CA THR A 34 -56.73 -42.55 123.62
C THR A 34 -56.14 -43.69 122.78
N MET A 35 -55.73 -44.80 123.40
CA MET A 35 -55.26 -45.98 122.68
C MET A 35 -56.35 -46.60 121.81
N LYS A 36 -57.60 -46.63 122.30
CA LYS A 36 -58.76 -47.06 121.50
C LYS A 36 -59.04 -46.10 120.34
N GLN A 37 -59.03 -44.79 120.56
CA GLN A 37 -59.18 -43.80 119.49
C GLN A 37 -58.06 -43.87 118.45
N ASN A 38 -56.81 -44.06 118.88
CA ASN A 38 -55.66 -44.25 118.00
C ASN A 38 -55.80 -45.54 117.18
N ARG A 39 -56.31 -46.62 117.79
CA ARG A 39 -56.58 -47.87 117.09
C ARG A 39 -57.68 -47.71 116.03
N ASP A 40 -58.76 -47.01 116.36
CA ASP A 40 -59.88 -46.74 115.45
C ASP A 40 -59.45 -45.82 114.29
N THR A 41 -58.60 -44.82 114.54
CA THR A 41 -58.05 -43.94 113.49
C THR A 41 -57.08 -44.69 112.57
N ILE A 42 -56.21 -45.55 113.11
CA ILE A 42 -55.35 -46.41 112.28
C ILE A 42 -56.21 -47.33 111.39
N GLU A 43 -57.30 -47.88 111.91
CA GLU A 43 -58.19 -48.73 111.12
C GLU A 43 -58.88 -47.95 110.00
N LYS A 44 -59.36 -46.73 110.27
CA LYS A 44 -59.91 -45.82 109.25
C LYS A 44 -58.87 -45.49 108.17
N LEU A 45 -57.67 -45.07 108.54
CA LEU A 45 -56.60 -44.75 107.60
C LEU A 45 -56.18 -45.97 106.77
N ARG A 46 -56.19 -47.17 107.34
CA ARG A 46 -55.94 -48.41 106.59
C ARG A 46 -57.05 -48.71 105.59
N LYS A 47 -58.32 -48.50 105.95
CA LYS A 47 -59.46 -48.63 105.03
C LYS A 47 -59.35 -47.61 103.89
N GLU A 48 -59.07 -46.34 104.20
CA GLU A 48 -58.85 -45.30 103.19
C GLU A 48 -57.67 -45.59 102.29
N ASN A 49 -56.54 -46.06 102.83
CA ASN A 49 -55.38 -46.43 102.01
C ASN A 49 -55.68 -47.63 101.11
N TRP A 50 -56.41 -48.62 101.63
CA TRP A 50 -56.89 -49.75 100.85
C TRP A 50 -57.85 -49.31 99.73
N GLU A 51 -58.80 -48.41 100.02
CA GLU A 51 -59.71 -47.86 99.03
C GLU A 51 -58.98 -47.04 97.96
N LEU A 52 -58.00 -46.22 98.34
CA LEU A 52 -57.18 -45.45 97.39
C LEU A 52 -56.33 -46.36 96.51
N ARG A 53 -55.73 -47.42 97.07
CA ARG A 53 -55.01 -48.44 96.30
C ARG A 53 -55.94 -49.19 95.35
N LYS A 54 -57.16 -49.52 95.80
CA LYS A 54 -58.18 -50.16 94.96
C LYS A 54 -58.61 -49.23 93.81
N LYS A 55 -58.94 -47.97 94.10
CA LYS A 55 -59.26 -46.96 93.08
C LYS A 55 -58.12 -46.77 92.07
N LEU A 56 -56.87 -46.71 92.54
CA LEU A 56 -55.70 -46.64 91.66
C LEU A 56 -55.58 -47.88 90.77
N SER A 57 -55.78 -49.08 91.34
CA SER A 57 -55.76 -50.33 90.58
C SER A 57 -56.89 -50.40 89.55
N ASP A 58 -58.10 -49.95 89.90
CA ASP A 58 -59.25 -49.93 89.00
C ASP A 58 -59.03 -48.93 87.85
N CYS A 59 -58.47 -47.74 88.12
CA CYS A 59 -58.11 -46.76 87.10
C CYS A 59 -57.01 -47.28 86.16
N LEU A 60 -55.95 -47.89 86.69
CA LEU A 60 -54.88 -48.47 85.88
C LEU A 60 -55.39 -49.64 85.02
N SER A 61 -56.27 -50.48 85.56
CA SER A 61 -56.89 -51.57 84.80
C SER A 61 -57.82 -51.06 83.70
N ALA A 62 -58.55 -49.96 83.94
CA ALA A 62 -59.40 -49.33 82.92
C ALA A 62 -58.55 -48.73 81.79
N ASP A 63 -57.46 -48.02 82.13
CA ASP A 63 -56.49 -47.49 81.16
C ASP A 63 -55.84 -48.61 80.33
N ASP A 64 -55.39 -49.70 80.97
CA ASP A 64 -54.83 -50.86 80.28
C ASP A 64 -55.86 -51.52 79.35
N HIS A 65 -57.14 -51.59 79.74
CA HIS A 65 -58.20 -52.13 78.88
C HIS A 65 -58.41 -51.25 77.63
N VAL A 66 -58.45 -49.93 77.79
CA VAL A 66 -58.61 -48.98 76.67
C VAL A 66 -57.42 -49.05 75.71
N ILE A 67 -56.19 -49.09 76.24
CA ILE A 67 -54.96 -49.23 75.43
C ILE A 67 -54.96 -50.56 74.68
N ASN A 68 -55.33 -51.67 75.33
CA ASN A 68 -55.36 -52.98 74.69
C ASN A 68 -56.42 -53.08 73.57
N LYS A 69 -57.57 -52.43 73.74
CA LYS A 69 -58.61 -52.35 72.72
C LYS A 69 -58.19 -51.48 71.53
N ALA A 70 -57.61 -50.31 71.78
CA ALA A 70 -57.19 -49.38 70.73
C ALA A 70 -56.03 -49.94 69.87
N PHE A 71 -55.08 -50.67 70.48
CA PHE A 71 -53.91 -51.22 69.78
C PHE A 71 -54.05 -52.72 69.44
N HIS A 72 -55.27 -53.23 69.24
CA HIS A 72 -55.54 -54.67 69.02
C HIS A 72 -54.83 -55.25 67.77
N GLY A 73 -54.52 -54.42 66.76
CA GLY A 73 -53.75 -54.82 65.56
C GLY A 73 -52.27 -54.41 65.56
N ARG A 74 -51.80 -53.60 66.53
CA ARG A 74 -50.48 -52.97 66.49
C ARG A 74 -49.61 -53.42 67.67
N LYS A 75 -48.97 -54.58 67.52
CA LYS A 75 -48.21 -55.26 68.59
C LYS A 75 -47.05 -54.42 69.16
N VAL A 76 -46.30 -53.73 68.29
CA VAL A 76 -45.14 -52.90 68.69
C VAL A 76 -45.58 -51.67 69.46
N GLU A 77 -46.64 -50.99 69.01
CA GLU A 77 -47.18 -49.82 69.68
C GLU A 77 -47.80 -50.21 71.01
N ARG A 78 -48.57 -51.31 71.07
CA ARG A 78 -49.12 -51.87 72.31
C ARG A 78 -48.05 -52.13 73.37
N ALA A 79 -46.93 -52.74 72.98
CA ALA A 79 -45.83 -53.02 73.91
C ALA A 79 -45.19 -51.73 74.46
N ALA A 80 -45.05 -50.69 73.64
CA ALA A 80 -44.51 -49.39 74.06
C ALA A 80 -45.47 -48.58 74.97
N MET A 81 -46.75 -48.97 75.03
CA MET A 81 -47.80 -48.31 75.80
C MET A 81 -48.16 -49.03 77.11
N LYS A 82 -47.55 -50.19 77.39
CA LYS A 82 -47.77 -50.95 78.63
C LYS A 82 -47.31 -50.13 79.84
N ASN A 83 -48.14 -50.06 80.90
CA ASN A 83 -47.91 -49.28 82.13
C ASN A 83 -47.93 -47.74 81.95
N LYS A 84 -48.52 -47.21 80.88
CA LYS A 84 -48.72 -45.77 80.69
C LYS A 84 -50.21 -45.44 80.81
N THR A 85 -50.51 -44.28 81.39
CA THR A 85 -51.88 -43.74 81.43
C THR A 85 -52.38 -43.43 80.03
N GLY A 86 -53.70 -43.49 79.82
CA GLY A 86 -54.32 -43.19 78.52
C GLY A 86 -53.94 -41.83 77.92
N SER A 87 -53.78 -40.79 78.76
CA SER A 87 -53.37 -39.43 78.31
C SER A 87 -51.96 -39.40 77.71
N ASN A 88 -50.98 -39.96 78.43
CA ASN A 88 -49.60 -40.11 77.91
C ASN A 88 -49.56 -40.92 76.61
N ALA A 89 -50.51 -41.84 76.41
CA ALA A 89 -50.58 -42.62 75.20
C ALA A 89 -51.00 -41.81 73.97
N ILE A 90 -51.94 -40.90 74.15
CA ILE A 90 -52.37 -39.95 73.12
C ILE A 90 -51.20 -39.05 72.71
N THR A 91 -50.50 -38.43 73.67
CA THR A 91 -49.38 -37.52 73.38
C THR A 91 -48.24 -38.21 72.61
N ILE A 92 -47.94 -39.47 72.91
CA ILE A 92 -46.91 -40.24 72.20
C ILE A 92 -47.35 -40.55 70.77
N MET A 93 -48.63 -40.90 70.56
CA MET A 93 -49.15 -41.16 69.22
C MET A 93 -49.24 -39.88 68.39
N ASP A 94 -49.65 -38.77 68.99
CA ASP A 94 -49.67 -37.46 68.33
C ASP A 94 -48.28 -37.05 67.88
N ARG A 95 -47.25 -37.24 68.72
CA ARG A 95 -45.86 -37.00 68.33
C ARG A 95 -45.43 -37.85 67.14
N LYS A 96 -45.79 -39.14 67.12
CA LYS A 96 -45.52 -40.03 65.99
C LYS A 96 -46.22 -39.57 64.72
N VAL A 97 -47.48 -39.16 64.81
CA VAL A 97 -48.23 -38.61 63.68
C VAL A 97 -47.55 -37.35 63.14
N CYS A 98 -47.13 -36.43 64.01
CA CYS A 98 -46.35 -35.26 63.61
C CYS A 98 -45.04 -35.65 62.90
N ASP A 99 -44.31 -36.65 63.40
CA ASP A 99 -43.07 -37.13 62.78
C ASP A 99 -43.32 -37.77 61.41
N TYR A 100 -44.41 -38.54 61.25
CA TYR A 100 -44.80 -39.09 59.95
C TYR A 100 -45.25 -38.00 58.97
N ILE A 101 -45.98 -36.97 59.42
CA ILE A 101 -46.36 -35.82 58.59
C ILE A 101 -45.11 -35.06 58.13
N LYS A 102 -44.14 -34.82 59.03
CA LYS A 102 -42.86 -34.19 58.68
C LYS A 102 -42.11 -35.00 57.61
N LYS A 103 -42.02 -36.32 57.78
CA LYS A 103 -41.40 -37.21 56.78
C LYS A 103 -42.14 -37.16 55.44
N LEU A 104 -43.46 -37.17 55.45
CA LEU A 104 -44.28 -37.09 54.25
C LEU A 104 -44.13 -35.73 53.54
N ASN A 105 -44.08 -34.63 54.28
CA ASN A 105 -43.85 -33.30 53.72
C ASN A 105 -42.44 -33.17 53.13
N ALA A 106 -41.42 -33.73 53.79
CA ALA A 106 -40.07 -33.79 53.25
C ALA A 106 -40.01 -34.57 51.94
N LEU A 107 -40.65 -35.75 51.87
CA LEU A 107 -40.74 -36.53 50.63
C LEU A 107 -41.49 -35.78 49.53
N LYS A 108 -42.62 -35.12 49.84
CA LYS A 108 -43.35 -34.30 48.87
C LYS A 108 -42.50 -33.16 48.30
N HIS A 109 -41.72 -32.48 49.14
CA HIS A 109 -40.81 -31.44 48.69
C HIS A 109 -39.71 -31.99 47.77
N VAL A 110 -39.12 -33.15 48.12
CA VAL A 110 -38.14 -33.83 47.25
C VAL A 110 -38.75 -34.24 45.92
N THR A 111 -39.98 -34.74 45.90
CA THR A 111 -40.67 -35.08 44.64
C THR A 111 -40.95 -33.83 43.81
N ALA A 112 -41.43 -32.74 44.42
CA ALA A 112 -41.71 -31.49 43.72
C ALA A 112 -40.45 -30.85 43.12
N THR A 113 -39.33 -30.86 43.86
CA THR A 113 -38.04 -30.35 43.37
C THR A 113 -37.51 -31.18 42.19
N LYS A 114 -37.59 -32.51 42.28
CA LYS A 114 -37.24 -33.39 41.15
C LYS A 114 -38.14 -33.19 39.94
N GLN A 115 -39.44 -33.00 40.15
CA GLN A 115 -40.39 -32.74 39.06
C GLN A 115 -40.07 -31.42 38.34
N LYS A 116 -39.83 -30.34 39.11
CA LYS A 116 -39.40 -29.05 38.54
C LYS A 116 -38.11 -29.19 37.74
N ARG A 117 -37.14 -29.96 38.25
CA ARG A 117 -35.88 -30.20 37.53
C ARG A 117 -36.09 -30.96 36.23
N LEU A 118 -37.02 -31.92 36.21
CA LEU A 118 -37.39 -32.66 35.00
C LEU A 118 -38.03 -31.71 33.96
N GLU A 119 -38.95 -30.85 34.38
CA GLU A 119 -39.59 -29.84 33.51
C GLU A 119 -38.57 -28.85 32.92
N GLU A 120 -37.62 -28.37 33.73
CA GLU A 120 -36.50 -27.54 33.27
C GLU A 120 -35.67 -28.27 32.20
N LEU A 121 -35.29 -29.52 32.46
CA LEU A 121 -34.49 -30.32 31.54
C LEU A 121 -35.24 -30.63 30.24
N GLN A 122 -36.55 -30.87 30.33
CA GLN A 122 -37.39 -31.09 29.15
C GLN A 122 -37.57 -29.83 28.31
N THR A 123 -37.64 -28.66 28.95
CA THR A 123 -37.66 -27.37 28.23
C THR A 123 -36.33 -27.11 27.52
N GLN A 124 -35.20 -27.37 28.19
CA GLN A 124 -33.87 -27.27 27.58
C GLN A 124 -33.71 -28.22 26.39
N TYR A 125 -34.15 -29.48 26.53
CA TYR A 125 -34.13 -30.45 25.44
C TYR A 125 -34.96 -29.98 24.24
N ASN A 126 -36.20 -29.52 24.47
CA ASN A 126 -37.05 -29.01 23.40
C ASN A 126 -36.45 -27.79 22.70
N GLN A 127 -35.75 -26.93 23.45
CA GLN A 127 -35.03 -25.79 22.88
C GLN A 127 -33.88 -26.26 21.98
N MET A 128 -33.04 -27.17 22.46
CA MET A 128 -31.94 -27.72 21.66
C MET A 128 -32.41 -28.42 20.39
N VAL A 129 -33.56 -29.12 20.43
CA VAL A 129 -34.14 -29.75 19.23
C VAL A 129 -34.60 -28.71 18.21
N LYS A 130 -35.23 -27.61 18.67
CA LYS A 130 -35.60 -26.49 17.78
C LYS A 130 -34.37 -25.82 17.19
N ASP A 131 -33.39 -25.49 18.02
CA ASP A 131 -32.15 -24.85 17.57
C ASP A 131 -31.40 -25.74 16.55
N ALA A 132 -31.40 -27.07 16.76
CA ALA A 132 -30.84 -28.03 15.81
C ALA A 132 -31.63 -28.08 14.50
N SER A 133 -32.97 -28.05 14.55
CA SER A 133 -33.81 -27.98 13.36
C SER A 133 -33.58 -26.69 12.56
N ASP A 134 -33.46 -25.55 13.25
CA ASP A 134 -33.19 -24.25 12.63
C ASP A 134 -31.78 -24.18 12.03
N ALA A 135 -30.79 -24.79 12.69
CA ALA A 135 -29.43 -24.94 12.16
C ALA A 135 -29.40 -25.79 10.88
N VAL A 136 -30.16 -26.88 10.82
CA VAL A 136 -30.27 -27.70 9.61
C VAL A 136 -31.00 -26.95 8.48
N ALA A 137 -32.07 -26.21 8.79
CA ALA A 137 -32.80 -25.42 7.79
C ALA A 137 -31.97 -24.25 7.23
N THR A 138 -31.09 -23.67 8.04
CA THR A 138 -30.16 -22.62 7.61
C THR A 138 -29.02 -23.19 6.75
N ASP A 139 -28.47 -24.35 7.10
CA ASP A 139 -27.41 -25.03 6.32
C ASP A 139 -27.93 -25.58 4.98
N ALA A 140 -29.15 -26.12 4.94
CA ALA A 140 -29.81 -26.54 3.70
C ALA A 140 -30.17 -25.37 2.76
N GLY A 141 -30.07 -24.12 3.24
CA GLY A 141 -30.37 -22.92 2.45
C GLY A 141 -31.85 -22.68 2.17
N GLU A 142 -32.74 -23.36 2.91
CA GLU A 142 -34.20 -23.20 2.84
C GLU A 142 -34.69 -22.06 3.75
N SER A 143 -33.84 -21.58 4.67
CA SER A 143 -34.13 -20.41 5.49
C SER A 143 -34.16 -19.13 4.64
N GLU A 144 -35.20 -18.31 4.83
CA GLU A 144 -35.37 -17.01 4.19
C GLU A 144 -34.14 -16.10 4.41
N ALA A 145 -33.48 -16.22 5.57
CA ALA A 145 -32.25 -15.50 5.87
C ALA A 145 -31.08 -15.93 4.97
N ALA A 146 -30.94 -17.23 4.66
CA ALA A 146 -29.89 -17.74 3.79
C ALA A 146 -30.12 -17.32 2.32
N ALA A 147 -31.38 -17.31 1.87
CA ALA A 147 -31.74 -16.80 0.55
C ALA A 147 -31.45 -15.29 0.42
N ASN A 148 -31.75 -14.51 1.46
CA ASN A 148 -31.43 -13.08 1.51
C ASN A 148 -29.91 -12.83 1.52
N LEU A 149 -29.14 -13.64 2.25
CA LEU A 149 -27.67 -13.57 2.25
C LEU A 149 -27.11 -13.80 0.84
N ARG A 150 -27.52 -14.88 0.15
CA ARG A 150 -27.09 -15.15 -1.24
C ARG A 150 -27.47 -14.03 -2.20
N ASN A 151 -28.64 -13.42 -2.03
CA ASN A 151 -29.06 -12.29 -2.86
C ASN A 151 -28.21 -11.04 -2.61
N LEU A 152 -27.84 -10.78 -1.36
CA LEU A 152 -26.94 -9.67 -0.99
C LEU A 152 -25.52 -9.91 -1.52
N GLU A 153 -25.00 -11.13 -1.39
CA GLU A 153 -23.71 -11.55 -1.96
C GLU A 153 -23.69 -11.36 -3.48
N ASN A 154 -24.69 -11.89 -4.19
CA ASN A 154 -24.82 -11.70 -5.64
C ASN A 154 -24.92 -10.23 -6.05
N ARG A 155 -25.55 -9.38 -5.22
CA ARG A 155 -25.65 -7.94 -5.48
C ARG A 155 -24.33 -7.23 -5.23
N LEU A 156 -23.57 -7.66 -4.23
CA LEU A 156 -22.23 -7.19 -3.94
C LEU A 156 -21.28 -7.55 -5.08
N ASP A 157 -21.26 -8.81 -5.52
CA ASP A 157 -20.42 -9.26 -6.64
C ASP A 157 -20.71 -8.47 -7.92
N LYS A 158 -22.00 -8.23 -8.22
CA LYS A 158 -22.41 -7.36 -9.34
C LYS A 158 -21.92 -5.93 -9.18
N ALA A 159 -21.91 -5.38 -7.97
CA ALA A 159 -21.39 -4.03 -7.72
C ALA A 159 -19.87 -3.99 -7.90
N VAL A 160 -19.15 -4.99 -7.40
CA VAL A 160 -17.69 -5.13 -7.56
C VAL A 160 -17.30 -5.24 -9.04
N LEU A 161 -18.00 -6.09 -9.81
CA LEU A 161 -17.78 -6.20 -11.26
C LEU A 161 -17.97 -4.85 -11.96
N LYS A 162 -19.05 -4.11 -11.65
CA LYS A 162 -19.28 -2.77 -12.20
C LYS A 162 -18.21 -1.76 -11.81
N CYS A 163 -17.73 -1.81 -10.57
CA CYS A 163 -16.63 -0.94 -10.13
C CYS A 163 -15.35 -1.24 -10.90
N ASN A 164 -14.99 -2.52 -11.06
CA ASN A 164 -13.81 -2.92 -11.82
C ASN A 164 -13.92 -2.54 -13.30
N GLU A 165 -15.10 -2.71 -13.92
CA GLU A 165 -15.35 -2.24 -15.28
C GLU A 165 -15.22 -0.72 -15.39
N ALA A 166 -15.79 0.03 -14.45
CA ALA A 166 -15.68 1.48 -14.41
C ALA A 166 -14.23 1.95 -14.22
N GLU A 167 -13.43 1.25 -13.39
CA GLU A 167 -12.00 1.52 -13.25
C GLU A 167 -11.23 1.24 -14.53
N GLN A 168 -11.53 0.14 -15.22
CA GLN A 168 -10.90 -0.18 -16.50
C GLN A 168 -11.23 0.88 -17.55
N ILE A 169 -12.50 1.30 -17.63
CA ILE A 169 -12.94 2.40 -18.50
C ILE A 169 -12.21 3.69 -18.13
N ARG A 170 -12.12 4.05 -16.84
CA ARG A 170 -11.39 5.23 -16.37
C ARG A 170 -9.93 5.19 -16.81
N ARG A 171 -9.23 4.07 -16.62
CA ARG A 171 -7.84 3.89 -17.06
C ARG A 171 -7.68 4.10 -18.56
N THR A 172 -8.61 3.60 -19.37
CA THR A 172 -8.57 3.83 -20.82
C THR A 172 -8.76 5.30 -21.18
N TYR A 173 -9.69 6.01 -20.50
CA TYR A 173 -9.86 7.45 -20.72
C TYR A 173 -8.66 8.27 -20.24
N GLU A 174 -8.01 7.89 -19.14
CA GLU A 174 -6.77 8.51 -18.66
C GLU A 174 -5.63 8.32 -19.67
N GLN A 175 -5.51 7.14 -20.28
CA GLN A 175 -4.54 6.88 -21.34
C GLN A 175 -4.82 7.73 -22.59
N ILE A 176 -6.08 7.80 -23.02
CA ILE A 176 -6.48 8.65 -24.16
C ILE A 176 -6.17 10.12 -23.85
N LYS A 177 -6.49 10.58 -22.63
CA LYS A 177 -6.18 11.94 -22.20
C LYS A 177 -4.68 12.21 -22.24
N SER A 178 -3.85 11.32 -21.69
CA SER A 178 -2.39 11.47 -21.72
C SER A 178 -1.86 11.56 -23.15
N LYS A 179 -2.39 10.75 -24.07
CA LYS A 179 -2.01 10.80 -25.49
C LYS A 179 -2.43 12.11 -26.16
N LEU A 180 -3.63 12.59 -25.87
CA LEU A 180 -4.08 13.89 -26.38
C LEU A 180 -3.27 15.05 -25.79
N GLU A 181 -2.85 14.98 -24.52
CA GLU A 181 -1.97 15.97 -23.90
C GLU A 181 -0.59 15.96 -24.57
N GLU A 182 0.00 14.78 -24.81
CA GLU A 182 1.25 14.63 -25.57
C GLU A 182 1.14 15.22 -26.99
N GLU A 183 0.06 14.91 -27.71
CA GLU A 183 -0.20 15.46 -29.04
C GLU A 183 -0.41 16.98 -28.99
N SER A 184 -1.10 17.48 -27.98
CA SER A 184 -1.36 18.91 -27.81
C SER A 184 -0.07 19.72 -27.65
N LEU A 185 0.95 19.14 -27.02
CA LEU A 185 2.28 19.75 -26.87
C LEU A 185 3.06 19.76 -28.20
N SER A 186 2.73 18.88 -29.14
CA SER A 186 3.40 18.80 -30.45
C SER A 186 2.84 19.80 -31.47
N PHE A 187 1.55 20.17 -31.38
CA PHE A 187 0.91 21.07 -32.33
C PHE A 187 1.55 22.47 -32.42
N PRO A 188 1.94 23.15 -31.32
CA PRO A 188 2.65 24.43 -31.41
C PRO A 188 3.93 24.34 -32.24
N ASN A 189 4.75 23.31 -32.04
CA ASN A 189 5.99 23.13 -32.79
C ASN A 189 5.72 22.90 -34.29
N GLN A 190 4.67 22.14 -34.62
CA GLN A 190 4.27 21.92 -36.01
C GLN A 190 3.74 23.22 -36.65
N LEU A 191 2.97 24.02 -35.90
CA LEU A 191 2.47 25.32 -36.34
C LEU A 191 3.62 26.30 -36.57
N ASP A 192 4.56 26.39 -35.62
CA ASP A 192 5.76 27.25 -35.73
C ASP A 192 6.60 26.86 -36.96
N ALA A 193 6.77 25.57 -37.22
CA ALA A 193 7.47 25.07 -38.41
C ALA A 193 6.73 25.45 -39.70
N MET A 194 5.40 25.29 -39.75
CA MET A 194 4.59 25.70 -40.89
C MET A 194 4.60 27.23 -41.09
N GLU A 195 4.57 28.01 -40.02
CA GLU A 195 4.67 29.47 -40.08
C GLU A 195 6.04 29.94 -40.58
N ALA A 196 7.12 29.29 -40.14
CA ALA A 196 8.48 29.55 -40.62
C ALA A 196 8.60 29.24 -42.12
N GLU A 197 8.05 28.11 -42.56
CA GLU A 197 8.00 27.73 -43.98
C GLU A 197 7.23 28.76 -44.82
N ILE A 198 6.06 29.20 -44.34
CA ILE A 198 5.27 30.24 -45.01
C ILE A 198 6.05 31.56 -45.10
N LYS A 199 6.77 31.95 -44.04
CA LYS A 199 7.63 33.14 -44.04
C LYS A 199 8.73 33.02 -45.09
N ARG A 200 9.44 31.89 -45.13
CA ARG A 200 10.49 31.63 -46.12
C ARG A 200 9.95 31.70 -47.55
N CYS A 201 8.84 31.02 -47.85
CA CYS A 201 8.21 31.07 -49.17
C CYS A 201 7.75 32.49 -49.56
N ARG A 202 7.30 33.30 -48.59
CA ARG A 202 6.93 34.71 -48.85
C ARG A 202 8.15 35.57 -49.18
N GLU A 203 9.27 35.33 -48.51
CA GLU A 203 10.55 35.99 -48.79
C GLU A 203 11.07 35.60 -50.17
N GLU A 204 11.12 34.29 -50.48
CA GLU A 204 11.49 33.77 -51.79
C GLU A 204 10.60 34.33 -52.90
N LEU A 205 9.27 34.42 -52.70
CA LEU A 205 8.36 35.05 -53.66
C LEU A 205 8.63 36.55 -53.85
N LYS A 206 9.03 37.26 -52.80
CA LYS A 206 9.36 38.68 -52.88
C LYS A 206 10.64 38.89 -53.69
N GLU A 207 11.66 38.06 -53.45
CA GLU A 207 12.92 38.07 -54.22
C GLU A 207 12.67 37.71 -55.69
N LEU A 208 11.87 36.68 -55.96
CA LEU A 208 11.55 36.26 -57.31
C LEU A 208 10.77 37.34 -58.07
N ARG A 209 9.86 38.06 -57.40
CA ARG A 209 9.16 39.22 -57.98
C ARG A 209 10.10 40.38 -58.28
N ALA A 210 11.07 40.65 -57.41
CA ALA A 210 12.08 41.67 -57.67
C ALA A 210 12.92 41.29 -58.90
N MET A 211 13.42 40.06 -58.96
CA MET A 211 14.14 39.55 -60.13
C MET A 211 13.29 39.60 -61.42
N TYR A 212 12.01 39.25 -61.35
CA TYR A 212 11.10 39.35 -62.49
C TYR A 212 10.95 40.79 -62.98
N ASN A 213 10.78 41.75 -62.06
CA ASN A 213 10.67 43.16 -62.40
C ASN A 213 11.97 43.68 -63.03
N ASP A 214 13.13 43.32 -62.48
CA ASP A 214 14.43 43.71 -63.03
C ASP A 214 14.64 43.12 -64.43
N ALA A 215 14.30 41.85 -64.63
CA ALA A 215 14.34 41.20 -65.94
C ALA A 215 13.37 41.85 -66.94
N HIS A 216 12.18 42.26 -66.48
CA HIS A 216 11.20 42.95 -67.32
C HIS A 216 11.69 44.34 -67.73
N ILE A 217 12.23 45.13 -66.80
CA ILE A 217 12.82 46.45 -67.08
C ILE A 217 14.00 46.31 -68.06
N SER A 218 14.87 45.31 -67.84
CA SER A 218 16.00 45.04 -68.73
C SER A 218 15.53 44.67 -70.15
N LYS A 219 14.47 43.85 -70.27
CA LYS A 219 13.86 43.54 -71.56
C LYS A 219 13.28 44.78 -72.25
N GLU A 220 12.53 45.62 -71.52
CA GLU A 220 11.96 46.86 -72.08
C GLU A 220 13.05 47.83 -72.54
N ALA A 221 14.12 47.97 -71.75
CA ALA A 221 15.28 48.78 -72.12
C ALA A 221 15.93 48.27 -73.40
N ALA A 222 16.18 46.95 -73.51
CA ALA A 222 16.73 46.34 -74.71
C ALA A 222 15.81 46.50 -75.94
N GLN A 223 14.49 46.39 -75.75
CA GLN A 223 13.52 46.64 -76.83
C GLN A 223 13.50 48.10 -77.27
N ALA A 224 13.61 49.04 -76.32
CA ALA A 224 13.69 50.47 -76.63
C ALA A 224 15.00 50.83 -77.35
N GLU A 225 16.13 50.24 -76.96
CA GLU A 225 17.41 50.39 -77.66
C GLU A 225 17.35 49.81 -79.07
N LEU A 226 16.77 48.61 -79.23
CA LEU A 226 16.56 48.00 -80.54
C LEU A 226 15.72 48.91 -81.45
N HIS A 227 14.59 49.44 -80.95
CA HIS A 227 13.75 50.36 -81.71
C HIS A 227 14.49 51.64 -82.13
N LYS A 228 15.28 52.23 -81.22
CA LYS A 228 16.11 53.40 -81.55
C LYS A 228 17.13 53.08 -82.64
N HIS A 229 17.79 51.92 -82.57
CA HIS A 229 18.73 51.49 -83.59
C HIS A 229 18.03 51.24 -84.93
N GLU A 230 16.85 50.63 -84.94
CA GLU A 230 16.04 50.45 -86.14
C GLU A 230 15.64 51.79 -86.78
N GLU A 231 15.23 52.78 -85.99
CA GLU A 231 14.92 54.13 -86.48
C GLU A 231 16.15 54.82 -87.09
N VAL A 232 17.32 54.72 -86.45
CA VAL A 232 18.58 55.26 -86.97
C VAL A 232 18.95 54.59 -88.30
N VAL A 233 18.89 53.26 -88.37
CA VAL A 233 19.17 52.50 -89.59
C VAL A 233 18.19 52.88 -90.71
N TYR A 234 16.90 53.05 -90.38
CA TYR A 234 15.91 53.50 -91.35
C TYR A 234 16.18 54.92 -91.85
N ALA A 235 16.49 55.85 -90.95
CA ALA A 235 16.81 57.23 -91.29
C ALA A 235 18.06 57.33 -92.17
N ASP A 236 19.11 56.57 -91.85
CA ASP A 236 20.34 56.55 -92.63
C ASP A 236 20.15 55.86 -93.98
N ARG A 237 19.34 54.80 -94.05
CA ARG A 237 18.92 54.20 -95.33
C ARG A 237 18.20 55.23 -96.20
N LYS A 238 17.27 56.01 -95.63
CA LYS A 238 16.54 57.06 -96.34
C LYS A 238 17.47 58.19 -96.81
N LYS A 239 18.39 58.66 -95.96
CA LYS A 239 19.42 59.65 -96.36
C LYS A 239 20.26 59.12 -97.51
N ARG A 240 20.76 57.89 -97.41
CA ARG A 240 21.56 57.24 -98.45
C ARG A 240 20.79 57.09 -99.75
N GLU A 241 19.49 56.78 -99.69
CA GLU A 241 18.64 56.72 -100.89
C GLU A 241 18.45 58.10 -101.53
N ILE A 242 18.24 59.15 -100.75
CA ILE A 242 18.16 60.54 -101.23
C ILE A 242 19.49 60.96 -101.88
N GLU A 243 20.63 60.69 -101.23
CA GLU A 243 21.96 60.98 -101.76
C GLU A 243 22.22 60.20 -103.05
N LEU A 244 21.89 58.91 -103.09
CA LEU A 244 22.00 58.10 -104.31
C LEU A 244 21.11 58.64 -105.44
N GLN A 245 19.88 59.09 -105.14
CA GLN A 245 19.01 59.73 -106.13
C GLN A 245 19.60 61.06 -106.63
N LYS A 246 20.15 61.88 -105.74
CA LYS A 246 20.83 63.13 -106.10
C LYS A 246 22.02 62.86 -107.00
N MET A 247 22.88 61.91 -106.64
CA MET A 247 24.03 61.50 -107.45
C MET A 247 23.61 60.91 -108.80
N LYS A 248 22.54 60.11 -108.85
CA LYS A 248 21.97 59.62 -110.11
C LYS A 248 21.49 60.76 -111.00
N LYS A 249 20.79 61.74 -110.43
CA LYS A 249 20.32 62.92 -111.17
C LYS A 249 21.48 63.76 -111.68
N GLU A 250 22.49 64.03 -110.86
CA GLU A 250 23.71 64.73 -111.28
C GLU A 250 24.47 63.96 -112.37
N ALA A 251 24.55 62.63 -112.27
CA ALA A 251 25.15 61.78 -113.30
C ALA A 251 24.34 61.80 -114.60
N GLU A 252 23.01 61.79 -114.52
CA GLU A 252 22.11 61.90 -115.68
C GLU A 252 22.18 63.29 -116.32
N GLU A 253 22.24 64.37 -115.52
CA GLU A 253 22.47 65.73 -116.01
C GLU A 253 23.84 65.87 -116.69
N LYS A 254 24.91 65.31 -116.10
CA LYS A 254 26.23 65.25 -116.74
C LYS A 254 26.23 64.40 -118.00
N LYS A 255 25.49 63.29 -118.03
CA LYS A 255 25.31 62.46 -119.25
C LYS A 255 24.55 63.25 -120.32
N MET A 256 23.50 63.96 -119.97
CA MET A 256 22.75 64.83 -120.89
C MET A 256 23.59 66.02 -121.38
N GLN A 257 24.43 66.60 -120.52
CA GLN A 257 25.41 67.61 -120.92
C GLN A 257 26.48 67.01 -121.82
N HIS A 258 27.00 65.82 -121.49
CA HIS A 258 27.97 65.10 -122.29
C HIS A 258 27.39 64.73 -123.65
N GLU A 259 26.15 64.24 -123.71
CA GLU A 259 25.40 63.95 -124.93
C GLU A 259 25.09 65.23 -125.72
N ARG A 260 24.82 66.36 -125.06
CA ARG A 260 24.69 67.68 -125.71
C ARG A 260 26.03 68.18 -126.25
N THR A 261 27.14 67.94 -125.55
CA THR A 261 28.48 68.26 -126.04
C THR A 261 28.93 67.28 -127.11
N GLU A 262 28.56 66.00 -127.04
CA GLU A 262 28.78 64.99 -128.08
C GLU A 262 27.98 65.34 -129.32
N LYS A 263 26.70 65.75 -129.19
CA LYS A 263 25.91 66.27 -130.32
C LYS A 263 26.49 67.59 -130.86
N ARG A 264 27.18 68.40 -130.05
CA ARG A 264 27.89 69.62 -130.50
C ARG A 264 29.25 69.33 -131.15
N ILE A 265 29.95 68.29 -130.70
CA ILE A 265 31.25 67.84 -131.20
C ILE A 265 31.05 66.95 -132.45
N ALA A 266 29.98 66.16 -132.52
CA ALA A 266 29.59 65.39 -133.70
C ALA A 266 29.06 66.27 -134.87
N GLN A 267 28.66 67.52 -134.60
CA GLN A 267 28.30 68.52 -135.63
C GLN A 267 29.42 69.51 -135.97
N ARG A 268 30.58 69.45 -135.30
CA ARG A 268 31.77 70.21 -135.67
C ARG A 268 32.97 69.27 -135.71
N GLY A 269 33.23 68.75 -136.91
CA GLY A 269 34.50 68.16 -137.23
C GLY A 269 35.64 69.17 -137.08
N SER A 270 36.75 68.65 -136.56
CA SER A 270 38.15 68.96 -136.93
C SER A 270 38.89 70.15 -136.30
N LEU A 271 40.12 69.83 -135.88
CA LEU A 271 41.35 70.64 -135.73
C LEU A 271 41.40 71.59 -134.50
N GLN A 272 42.49 71.76 -133.72
CA GLN A 272 43.93 71.47 -133.82
C GLN A 272 44.51 71.67 -132.38
N GLN A 273 45.31 70.76 -131.79
CA GLN A 273 46.79 70.73 -131.71
C GLN A 273 47.47 71.98 -131.09
N ASP A 274 48.14 71.80 -129.94
CA ASP A 274 49.59 72.08 -129.65
C ASP A 274 49.82 72.13 -128.12
N GLU A 275 50.69 71.29 -127.54
CA GLU A 275 52.17 71.46 -127.37
C GLU A 275 52.52 72.63 -126.42
N LEU A 276 53.43 72.59 -125.44
CA LEU A 276 54.43 71.64 -124.96
C LEU A 276 54.97 72.20 -123.62
N SER A 277 55.09 71.35 -122.59
CA SER A 277 56.29 71.24 -121.72
C SER A 277 56.77 72.47 -120.88
N PRO A 278 57.84 72.37 -120.06
CA PRO A 278 57.75 72.56 -118.62
C PRO A 278 58.66 73.68 -118.07
N SER A 279 58.57 73.89 -116.76
CA SER A 279 59.59 74.50 -115.87
C SER A 279 59.34 75.94 -115.42
N GLU A 280 59.88 76.17 -114.22
CA GLU A 280 60.19 77.44 -113.55
C GLU A 280 59.09 78.11 -112.73
N LYS A 281 59.12 77.81 -111.42
CA LYS A 281 59.28 78.84 -110.38
C LYS A 281 59.76 78.21 -109.07
N ALA A 282 61.07 77.98 -109.01
CA ALA A 282 61.80 77.98 -107.76
C ALA A 282 62.35 79.39 -107.55
N ALA A 283 61.96 80.04 -106.45
CA ALA A 283 62.90 80.63 -105.49
C ALA A 283 62.16 81.52 -104.47
N ILE A 284 62.69 81.47 -103.24
CA ILE A 284 62.58 82.44 -102.14
C ILE A 284 61.44 82.21 -101.14
N LEU A 285 61.61 81.21 -100.25
CA LEU A 285 61.41 81.36 -98.80
C LEU A 285 62.16 80.25 -98.02
N GLY A 286 63.27 80.61 -97.36
CA GLY A 286 63.92 79.90 -96.23
C GLY A 286 64.27 78.41 -96.37
N GLU A 287 65.50 78.08 -96.80
CA GLU A 287 66.07 76.72 -96.82
C GLU A 287 65.91 75.95 -95.48
N ASP A 288 65.92 76.66 -94.35
CA ASP A 288 65.82 76.06 -93.02
C ASP A 288 64.38 75.62 -92.65
N GLN A 289 63.37 76.20 -93.30
CA GLN A 289 61.97 75.78 -93.16
C GLN A 289 61.64 74.67 -94.15
N GLN A 290 62.19 74.71 -95.37
CA GLN A 290 61.96 73.67 -96.37
C GLN A 290 62.58 72.33 -95.96
N ALA A 291 63.79 72.35 -95.39
CA ALA A 291 64.42 71.15 -94.83
C ALA A 291 63.57 70.53 -93.70
N LYS A 292 63.05 71.37 -92.78
CA LYS A 292 62.15 70.94 -91.70
C LYS A 292 60.86 70.34 -92.25
N ILE A 293 60.24 70.99 -93.24
CA ILE A 293 59.02 70.51 -93.93
C ILE A 293 59.29 69.15 -94.57
N THR A 294 60.41 68.95 -95.27
CA THR A 294 60.75 67.64 -95.86
C THR A 294 60.97 66.56 -94.80
N THR A 295 61.63 66.85 -93.68
CA THR A 295 61.73 65.89 -92.57
C THR A 295 60.39 65.56 -91.92
N TYR A 296 59.50 66.55 -91.76
CA TYR A 296 58.15 66.29 -91.24
C TYR A 296 57.33 65.48 -92.24
N GLU A 297 57.40 65.77 -93.53
CA GLU A 297 56.74 64.99 -94.59
C GLU A 297 57.24 63.54 -94.64
N GLU A 298 58.54 63.31 -94.53
CA GLU A 298 59.10 61.95 -94.43
C GLU A 298 58.65 61.22 -93.16
N ALA A 299 58.62 61.90 -92.01
CA ALA A 299 58.12 61.33 -90.76
C ALA A 299 56.62 61.00 -90.86
N PHE A 300 55.81 61.88 -91.43
CA PHE A 300 54.38 61.64 -91.66
C PHE A 300 54.14 60.52 -92.66
N LYS A 301 54.99 60.38 -93.69
CA LYS A 301 54.90 59.27 -94.64
C LYS A 301 55.20 57.93 -93.96
N ARG A 302 56.22 57.87 -93.10
CA ARG A 302 56.51 56.68 -92.28
C ARG A 302 55.36 56.35 -91.32
N ILE A 303 54.75 57.36 -90.70
CA ILE A 303 53.59 57.16 -89.81
C ILE A 303 52.39 56.63 -90.61
N LYS A 304 52.09 57.20 -91.80
CA LYS A 304 51.02 56.69 -92.69
C LYS A 304 51.27 55.25 -93.12
N GLU A 305 52.51 54.91 -93.46
CA GLU A 305 52.88 53.55 -93.85
C GLU A 305 52.76 52.56 -92.66
N ALA A 306 53.15 52.96 -91.45
CA ALA A 306 53.06 52.13 -90.25
C ALA A 306 51.63 51.98 -89.71
N THR A 307 50.79 53.01 -89.88
CA THR A 307 49.37 53.00 -89.46
C THR A 307 48.42 52.51 -90.55
N GLY A 308 48.88 52.43 -91.81
CA GLY A 308 48.11 51.94 -92.96
C GLY A 308 47.03 52.90 -93.45
N VAL A 309 47.19 54.20 -93.22
CA VAL A 309 46.14 55.22 -93.42
C VAL A 309 46.52 56.24 -94.50
N SER A 310 45.57 56.63 -95.34
CA SER A 310 45.83 57.45 -96.54
C SER A 310 45.88 58.96 -96.25
N ASP A 311 45.04 59.45 -95.34
CA ASP A 311 44.92 60.86 -94.97
C ASP A 311 45.55 61.17 -93.60
N THR A 312 46.18 62.33 -93.46
CA THR A 312 46.82 62.77 -92.21
C THR A 312 45.81 62.99 -91.08
N LYS A 313 44.57 63.36 -91.40
CA LYS A 313 43.52 63.55 -90.39
C LYS A 313 43.05 62.21 -89.81
N GLU A 314 42.91 61.19 -90.64
CA GLU A 314 42.54 59.84 -90.19
C GLU A 314 43.61 59.22 -89.26
N VAL A 315 44.90 59.56 -89.44
CA VAL A 315 45.96 59.16 -88.51
C VAL A 315 45.75 59.76 -87.13
N VAL A 316 45.37 61.04 -87.04
CA VAL A 316 45.10 61.73 -85.77
C VAL A 316 43.86 61.12 -85.11
N ASP A 317 42.76 60.95 -85.85
CA ASP A 317 41.52 60.38 -85.32
C ASP A 317 41.73 58.94 -84.80
N ARG A 318 42.51 58.11 -85.51
CA ARG A 318 42.83 56.76 -85.00
C ARG A 318 43.72 56.80 -83.76
N PHE A 319 44.66 57.73 -83.68
CA PHE A 319 45.55 57.86 -82.52
C PHE A 319 44.79 58.33 -81.28
N GLU A 320 43.86 59.29 -81.44
CA GLU A 320 42.97 59.75 -80.38
C GLU A 320 42.04 58.64 -79.91
N ASN A 321 41.37 57.94 -80.84
CA ASN A 321 40.51 56.80 -80.51
C ASN A 321 41.30 55.64 -79.88
N GLN A 322 42.53 55.39 -80.30
CA GLN A 322 43.40 54.38 -79.70
C GLN A 322 43.81 54.77 -78.27
N GLY A 323 44.08 56.06 -78.02
CA GLY A 323 44.35 56.59 -76.69
C GLY A 323 43.14 56.53 -75.76
N GLU A 324 41.93 56.75 -76.28
CA GLU A 324 40.67 56.53 -75.54
C GLU A 324 40.42 55.05 -75.25
N THR A 325 40.64 54.17 -76.23
CA THR A 325 40.50 52.72 -76.08
C THR A 325 41.51 52.19 -75.05
N GLN A 326 42.75 52.68 -75.06
CA GLN A 326 43.77 52.32 -74.08
C GLN A 326 43.35 52.77 -72.68
N ARG A 327 42.89 54.02 -72.50
CA ARG A 327 42.40 54.51 -71.21
C ARG A 327 41.24 53.67 -70.69
N HIS A 328 40.28 53.33 -71.56
CA HIS A 328 39.15 52.48 -71.18
C HIS A 328 39.59 51.06 -70.77
N LEU A 329 40.53 50.45 -71.50
CA LEU A 329 41.10 49.15 -71.13
C LEU A 329 41.89 49.19 -69.82
N GLU A 330 42.63 50.28 -69.55
CA GLU A 330 43.31 50.49 -68.27
C GLU A 330 42.32 50.64 -67.10
N GLU A 331 41.20 51.33 -67.33
CA GLU A 331 40.11 51.44 -66.35
C GLU A 331 39.45 50.08 -66.08
N LEU A 332 39.11 49.33 -67.14
CA LEU A 332 38.54 48.00 -67.03
C LEU A 332 39.48 47.01 -66.32
N LYS A 333 40.79 47.10 -66.62
CA LYS A 333 41.82 46.32 -65.92
C LYS A 333 41.84 46.67 -64.44
N LYS A 334 41.85 47.97 -64.10
CA LYS A 334 41.86 48.43 -62.70
C LYS A 334 40.62 47.98 -61.94
N ASP A 335 39.45 48.01 -62.56
CA ASP A 335 38.21 47.55 -61.93
C ASP A 335 38.16 46.03 -61.79
N SER A 336 38.67 45.29 -62.78
CA SER A 336 38.84 43.83 -62.69
C SER A 336 39.82 43.45 -61.56
N GLU A 337 40.93 44.18 -61.41
CA GLU A 337 41.89 43.99 -60.32
C GLU A 337 41.25 44.25 -58.94
N LYS A 338 40.46 45.32 -58.80
CA LYS A 338 39.69 45.58 -57.56
C LYS A 338 38.69 44.46 -57.26
N GLN A 339 38.00 43.94 -58.28
CA GLN A 339 37.02 42.89 -58.11
C GLN A 339 37.68 41.57 -57.68
N ILE A 340 38.84 41.23 -58.27
CA ILE A 340 39.66 40.08 -57.84
C ILE A 340 40.10 40.26 -56.39
N GLN A 341 40.52 41.45 -55.99
CA GLN A 341 40.94 41.72 -54.60
C GLN A 341 39.77 41.55 -53.61
N ARG A 342 38.59 42.09 -53.92
CA ARG A 342 37.38 41.89 -53.08
C ARG A 342 37.00 40.42 -52.94
N LEU A 343 37.01 39.68 -54.05
CA LEU A 343 36.69 38.25 -54.03
C LEU A 343 37.72 37.43 -53.25
N ARG A 344 39.00 37.83 -53.25
CA ARG A 344 40.03 37.19 -52.42
C ARG A 344 39.80 37.44 -50.93
N GLU A 345 39.48 38.67 -50.55
CA GLU A 345 39.17 39.03 -49.16
C GLU A 345 37.90 38.33 -48.66
N GLU A 346 36.87 38.25 -49.51
CA GLU A 346 35.63 37.54 -49.19
C GLU A 346 35.86 36.02 -49.04
N LYS A 347 36.66 35.42 -49.94
CA LYS A 347 37.08 34.02 -49.82
C LYS A 347 37.82 33.78 -48.49
N GLU A 348 38.76 34.66 -48.14
CA GLU A 348 39.54 34.50 -46.90
C GLU A 348 38.65 34.61 -45.66
N LYS A 349 37.70 35.54 -45.64
CA LYS A 349 36.69 35.64 -44.57
C LYS A 349 35.84 34.38 -44.45
N LEU A 350 35.26 33.92 -45.56
CA LEU A 350 34.45 32.69 -45.60
C LEU A 350 35.26 31.47 -45.14
N GLN A 351 36.54 31.44 -45.46
CA GLN A 351 37.43 30.34 -45.08
C GLN A 351 37.75 30.38 -43.57
N GLN A 352 37.94 31.56 -42.99
CA GLN A 352 38.05 31.72 -41.53
C GLN A 352 36.75 31.34 -40.81
N GLU A 353 35.59 31.80 -41.28
CA GLU A 353 34.28 31.43 -40.70
C GLU A 353 34.03 29.92 -40.76
N PHE A 354 34.46 29.26 -41.84
CA PHE A 354 34.37 27.82 -41.97
C PHE A 354 35.29 27.08 -40.99
N GLU A 355 36.53 27.53 -40.83
CA GLU A 355 37.47 26.96 -39.86
C GLU A 355 36.92 27.13 -38.44
N ASP A 356 36.45 28.32 -38.07
CA ASP A 356 35.82 28.58 -36.78
C ASP A 356 34.61 27.67 -36.54
N MET A 357 33.74 27.51 -37.54
CA MET A 357 32.58 26.64 -37.44
C MET A 357 32.96 25.15 -37.31
N LYS A 358 34.00 24.71 -38.03
CA LYS A 358 34.49 23.33 -37.99
C LYS A 358 35.04 22.98 -36.59
N TYR A 359 35.87 23.85 -36.02
CA TYR A 359 36.49 23.59 -34.71
C TYR A 359 35.55 23.85 -33.53
N THR A 360 34.60 24.79 -33.65
CA THR A 360 33.60 25.04 -32.59
C THR A 360 32.45 24.03 -32.61
N GLY A 361 32.09 23.49 -33.78
CA GLY A 361 31.06 22.46 -33.92
C GLY A 361 31.45 21.13 -33.27
N GLU A 362 32.66 20.63 -33.56
CA GLU A 362 33.17 19.39 -32.97
C GLU A 362 33.41 19.50 -31.45
N ALA A 363 33.92 20.65 -30.99
CA ALA A 363 34.15 20.88 -29.55
C ALA A 363 32.84 20.90 -28.75
N LYS A 364 31.78 21.52 -29.29
CA LYS A 364 30.46 21.55 -28.63
C LYS A 364 29.81 20.16 -28.59
N LEU A 365 29.90 19.39 -29.68
CA LEU A 365 29.35 18.03 -29.73
C LEU A 365 30.05 17.10 -28.73
N SER A 366 31.39 17.15 -28.67
CA SER A 366 32.18 16.36 -27.72
C SER A 366 31.90 16.74 -26.26
N SER A 367 31.75 18.05 -25.97
CA SER A 367 31.41 18.50 -24.62
C SER A 367 30.00 18.09 -24.18
N GLY A 368 29.02 18.13 -25.11
CA GLY A 368 27.65 17.69 -24.83
C GLY A 368 27.55 16.19 -24.62
N GLN A 369 28.32 15.41 -25.38
CA GLN A 369 28.37 13.95 -25.23
C GLN A 369 29.02 13.53 -23.91
N ARG A 370 30.08 14.23 -23.47
CA ARG A 370 30.68 14.00 -22.15
C ARG A 370 29.75 14.39 -21.01
N LEU A 371 29.00 15.49 -21.15
CA LEU A 371 28.02 15.92 -20.16
C LEU A 371 26.84 14.94 -20.04
N LEU A 372 26.40 14.36 -21.18
CA LEU A 372 25.41 13.29 -21.19
C LEU A 372 25.91 12.06 -20.45
N GLU A 373 27.15 11.62 -20.72
CA GLU A 373 27.76 10.48 -20.03
C GLU A 373 27.90 10.74 -18.51
N GLU A 374 28.28 11.96 -18.11
CA GLU A 374 28.30 12.38 -16.70
C GLU A 374 26.88 12.30 -16.08
N PHE A 375 25.83 12.77 -16.77
CA PHE A 375 24.46 12.67 -16.27
C PHE A 375 23.94 11.22 -16.21
N GLU A 376 24.28 10.38 -17.18
CA GLU A 376 23.93 8.96 -17.18
C GLU A 376 24.60 8.23 -16.00
N THR A 377 25.87 8.55 -15.70
CA THR A 377 26.55 7.98 -14.53
C THR A 377 25.92 8.42 -13.22
N HIS A 378 25.55 9.71 -13.09
CA HIS A 378 24.85 10.22 -11.91
C HIS A 378 23.46 9.57 -11.75
N LEU A 379 22.73 9.38 -12.85
CA LEU A 379 21.44 8.69 -12.84
C LEU A 379 21.60 7.26 -12.33
N ALA A 380 22.55 6.51 -12.88
CA ALA A 380 22.81 5.13 -12.48
C ALA A 380 23.21 5.02 -11.00
N GLU A 381 23.97 5.97 -10.48
CA GLU A 381 24.37 5.99 -9.07
C GLU A 381 23.19 6.30 -8.13
N GLU A 382 22.32 7.23 -8.50
CA GLU A 382 21.10 7.53 -7.73
C GLU A 382 20.06 6.40 -7.81
N GLU A 383 19.95 5.70 -8.94
CA GLU A 383 19.13 4.49 -9.07
C GLU A 383 19.61 3.38 -8.15
N ARG A 384 20.93 3.11 -8.12
CA ARG A 384 21.53 2.16 -7.18
C ARG A 384 21.26 2.57 -5.73
N ARG A 385 21.41 3.86 -5.41
CA ARG A 385 21.16 4.37 -4.06
C ARG A 385 19.70 4.19 -3.63
N LYS A 386 18.76 4.40 -4.56
CA LYS A 386 17.33 4.15 -4.35
C LYS A 386 17.06 2.67 -4.10
N GLU A 387 17.65 1.77 -4.87
CA GLU A 387 17.51 0.32 -4.69
C GLU A 387 18.05 -0.12 -3.32
N GLU A 388 19.25 0.32 -2.94
CA GLU A 388 19.83 0.04 -1.62
C GLU A 388 18.96 0.59 -0.47
N ALA A 389 18.39 1.78 -0.62
CA ALA A 389 17.48 2.36 0.37
C ALA A 389 16.17 1.56 0.45
N GLY A 390 15.64 1.11 -0.68
CA GLY A 390 14.47 0.23 -0.76
C GLY A 390 14.72 -1.10 -0.04
N GLU A 391 15.85 -1.76 -0.28
CA GLU A 391 16.20 -2.98 0.43
C GLU A 391 16.32 -2.78 1.95
N ARG A 392 16.90 -1.65 2.38
CA ARG A 392 17.01 -1.33 3.81
C ARG A 392 15.64 -1.10 4.44
N LEU A 393 14.74 -0.42 3.72
CA LEU A 393 13.36 -0.21 4.15
C LEU A 393 12.61 -1.54 4.26
N ASP A 394 12.74 -2.43 3.28
CA ASP A 394 12.12 -3.76 3.31
C ASP A 394 12.62 -4.61 4.48
N LYS A 395 13.93 -4.60 4.72
CA LYS A 395 14.55 -5.28 5.87
C LYS A 395 14.01 -4.71 7.19
N ALA A 396 13.98 -3.37 7.33
CA ALA A 396 13.45 -2.71 8.52
C ALA A 396 11.96 -3.01 8.72
N SER A 397 11.16 -3.03 7.66
CA SER A 397 9.72 -3.32 7.70
C SER A 397 9.45 -4.76 8.14
N LYS A 398 10.21 -5.74 7.62
CA LYS A 398 10.13 -7.14 8.07
C LYS A 398 10.46 -7.31 9.55
N ILE A 399 11.49 -6.59 10.02
CA ILE A 399 11.85 -6.57 11.44
C ILE A 399 10.71 -5.95 12.26
N LEU A 400 10.16 -4.82 11.83
CA LEU A 400 9.07 -4.14 12.52
C LEU A 400 7.81 -5.01 12.63
N VAL A 401 7.43 -5.72 11.56
CA VAL A 401 6.32 -6.69 11.59
C VAL A 401 6.60 -7.82 12.58
N SER A 402 7.83 -8.34 12.60
CA SER A 402 8.22 -9.41 13.53
C SER A 402 8.19 -8.94 14.99
N VAL A 403 8.65 -7.70 15.25
CA VAL A 403 8.59 -7.07 16.57
C VAL A 403 7.14 -6.84 16.98
N LYS A 404 6.29 -6.31 16.10
CA LYS A 404 4.87 -6.09 16.35
C LYS A 404 4.17 -7.40 16.75
N ALA A 405 4.35 -8.46 15.97
CA ALA A 405 3.80 -9.78 16.29
C ALA A 405 4.36 -10.31 17.63
N GLY A 406 5.66 -10.13 17.90
CA GLY A 406 6.26 -10.51 19.18
C GLY A 406 5.69 -9.76 20.39
N VAL A 407 5.44 -8.46 20.24
CA VAL A 407 4.83 -7.61 21.27
C VAL A 407 3.36 -7.96 21.49
N GLU A 408 2.60 -8.21 20.43
CA GLU A 408 1.21 -8.69 20.51
C GLU A 408 1.15 -10.03 21.26
N HIS A 409 1.98 -11.00 20.89
CA HIS A 409 2.09 -12.27 21.59
C HIS A 409 2.50 -12.13 23.06
N LEU A 410 3.41 -11.21 23.37
CA LEU A 410 3.82 -10.93 24.75
C LEU A 410 2.63 -10.35 25.54
N SER A 411 1.91 -9.38 24.97
CA SER A 411 0.73 -8.78 25.58
C SER A 411 -0.36 -9.82 25.86
N ASP A 412 -0.64 -10.71 24.89
CA ASP A 412 -1.59 -11.83 25.02
C ASP A 412 -1.25 -12.72 26.22
N LYS A 413 0.03 -13.09 26.39
CA LYS A 413 0.47 -13.91 27.54
C LYS A 413 0.33 -13.19 28.88
N LEU A 414 0.43 -11.86 28.88
CA LEU A 414 0.32 -11.02 30.08
C LEU A 414 -1.12 -10.54 30.35
N THR A 415 -2.12 -10.98 29.56
CA THR A 415 -3.54 -10.59 29.75
C THR A 415 -4.09 -10.97 31.13
N HIS A 416 -3.62 -12.07 31.71
CA HIS A 416 -4.08 -12.58 33.00
C HIS A 416 -3.51 -11.85 34.22
N LEU A 417 -2.47 -11.02 34.02
CA LEU A 417 -1.86 -10.21 35.07
C LEU A 417 -2.60 -8.88 35.21
N LYS A 418 -3.11 -8.60 36.42
CA LYS A 418 -3.81 -7.33 36.72
C LYS A 418 -2.80 -6.19 36.88
N ALA A 419 -2.74 -5.28 35.92
CA ALA A 419 -1.99 -4.04 36.01
C ALA A 419 -2.44 -3.19 37.22
N ASN A 420 -1.54 -2.38 37.80
CA ASN A 420 -1.88 -1.51 38.91
C ASN A 420 -2.89 -0.44 38.46
N LYS A 421 -3.86 -0.11 39.34
CA LYS A 421 -4.97 0.83 39.08
C LYS A 421 -4.53 2.30 39.03
N GLY A 422 -3.39 2.59 38.43
CA GLY A 422 -2.74 3.88 38.48
C GLY A 422 -2.14 4.30 37.14
N HIS A 423 -2.92 4.29 36.06
CA HIS A 423 -2.58 5.13 34.92
C HIS A 423 -3.82 5.77 34.28
N VAL A 424 -3.62 7.03 33.92
CA VAL A 424 -4.55 8.00 33.33
C VAL A 424 -4.94 7.52 31.92
N PRO A 425 -6.15 7.82 31.40
CA PRO A 425 -6.52 7.41 30.06
C PRO A 425 -5.63 8.13 29.05
N GLN A 426 -4.58 7.46 28.55
CA GLN A 426 -3.89 7.92 27.35
C GLN A 426 -4.82 7.72 26.15
N ALA A 427 -4.77 8.69 25.24
CA ALA A 427 -5.67 8.80 24.11
C ALA A 427 -5.83 7.45 23.39
N GLN A 428 -7.05 7.11 22.98
CA GLN A 428 -7.33 5.87 22.24
C GLN A 428 -6.60 5.90 20.89
N ILE A 429 -5.35 5.45 20.90
CA ILE A 429 -4.53 5.26 19.71
C ILE A 429 -5.13 4.07 18.96
N SER A 430 -5.39 4.25 17.65
CA SER A 430 -6.01 3.21 16.83
C SER A 430 -5.14 1.95 16.84
N ALA A 431 -5.76 0.78 17.03
CA ALA A 431 -5.11 -0.53 16.98
C ALA A 431 -4.41 -0.83 15.65
N THR A 432 -4.71 -0.03 14.61
CA THR A 432 -4.08 -0.10 13.28
C THR A 432 -2.83 0.76 13.13
N SER A 433 -2.51 1.64 14.08
CA SER A 433 -1.33 2.50 14.02
C SER A 433 -0.08 1.81 14.58
N ASP A 434 1.09 2.13 14.06
CA ASP A 434 2.36 1.58 14.57
C ASP A 434 2.71 2.09 15.98
N GLU A 435 2.14 3.23 16.39
CA GLU A 435 2.28 3.80 17.74
C GLU A 435 1.59 2.94 18.81
N TYR A 436 0.59 2.13 18.43
CA TYR A 436 -0.09 1.18 19.33
C TYR A 436 0.88 0.11 19.88
N VAL A 437 1.93 -0.24 19.14
CA VAL A 437 2.95 -1.21 19.59
C VAL A 437 3.76 -0.69 20.77
N LEU A 438 4.02 0.62 20.82
CA LEU A 438 4.75 1.26 21.93
C LEU A 438 3.92 1.29 23.22
N ASP A 439 2.60 1.48 23.09
CA ASP A 439 1.66 1.40 24.21
C ASP A 439 1.54 -0.05 24.74
N LEU A 440 1.45 -1.04 23.84
CA LEU A 440 1.51 -2.46 24.24
C LEU A 440 2.82 -2.82 24.94
N LEU A 441 3.95 -2.31 24.47
CA LEU A 441 5.25 -2.52 25.12
C LEU A 441 5.29 -1.91 26.52
N SER A 442 4.77 -0.70 26.69
CA SER A 442 4.72 -0.01 27.98
C SER A 442 3.84 -0.76 28.98
N THR A 443 2.66 -1.21 28.54
CA THR A 443 1.76 -2.01 29.38
C THR A 443 2.33 -3.41 29.70
N ALA A 444 3.08 -4.01 28.76
CA ALA A 444 3.78 -5.28 28.99
C ALA A 444 4.92 -5.11 30.02
N GLU A 445 5.70 -4.03 29.92
CA GLU A 445 6.77 -3.70 30.86
C GLU A 445 6.23 -3.55 32.29
N GLU A 446 5.16 -2.77 32.49
CA GLU A 446 4.55 -2.59 33.80
C GLU A 446 4.06 -3.91 34.42
N LYS A 447 3.42 -4.76 33.61
CA LYS A 447 2.94 -6.08 34.06
C LYS A 447 4.10 -7.01 34.40
N LEU A 448 5.19 -6.96 33.64
CA LEU A 448 6.39 -7.76 33.91
C LEU A 448 7.13 -7.27 35.15
N LEU A 449 7.23 -5.96 35.36
CA LEU A 449 7.81 -5.38 36.58
C LEU A 449 7.02 -5.78 37.82
N LYS A 450 5.69 -5.76 37.74
CA LYS A 450 4.83 -6.27 38.82
C LYS A 450 5.01 -7.76 39.05
N LEU A 451 5.12 -8.56 37.99
CA LEU A 451 5.41 -9.98 38.11
C LEU A 451 6.77 -10.22 38.79
N LEU A 452 7.77 -9.39 38.48
CA LEU A 452 9.08 -9.43 39.11
C LEU A 452 8.99 -9.12 40.60
N GLU A 453 8.23 -8.08 40.99
CA GLU A 453 7.97 -7.74 42.40
C GLU A 453 7.19 -8.84 43.14
N ASP A 454 6.19 -9.44 42.50
CA ASP A 454 5.41 -10.56 43.05
C ASP A 454 6.25 -11.84 43.22
N LEU A 455 7.32 -11.99 42.44
CA LEU A 455 8.28 -13.10 42.50
C LEU A 455 9.47 -12.79 43.42
N ASP A 456 9.69 -11.53 43.78
CA ASP A 456 10.80 -11.14 44.64
C ASP A 456 10.61 -11.75 46.05
N GLY A 457 11.64 -12.42 46.54
CA GLY A 457 11.59 -13.19 47.79
C GLY A 457 10.91 -14.57 47.75
N LYS A 458 10.47 -15.07 46.58
CA LYS A 458 10.00 -16.46 46.42
C LYS A 458 11.06 -17.34 45.77
N ASP A 459 11.29 -18.54 46.29
CA ASP A 459 12.18 -19.52 45.64
C ASP A 459 11.47 -20.15 44.44
N ILE A 460 11.85 -19.71 43.25
CA ILE A 460 11.29 -20.16 41.97
C ILE A 460 11.47 -21.68 41.80
N SER A 461 12.52 -22.27 42.37
CA SER A 461 12.76 -23.71 42.30
C SER A 461 11.77 -24.52 43.15
N GLU A 462 11.33 -23.96 44.27
CA GLU A 462 10.34 -24.58 45.16
C GLU A 462 8.91 -24.42 44.60
N ALA A 463 8.60 -23.27 44.00
CA ALA A 463 7.33 -23.03 43.31
C ALA A 463 7.15 -23.92 42.07
N LEU A 464 8.22 -24.15 41.29
CA LEU A 464 8.18 -25.07 40.14
C LEU A 464 7.99 -26.53 40.57
N LYS A 465 8.57 -26.95 41.71
CA LYS A 465 8.32 -28.28 42.28
C LYS A 465 6.87 -28.46 42.76
N LEU A 466 6.30 -27.44 43.40
CA LEU A 466 4.87 -27.42 43.78
C LEU A 466 3.93 -27.44 42.55
N MET A 467 4.38 -26.93 41.40
CA MET A 467 3.62 -27.01 40.14
C MET A 467 3.73 -28.38 39.45
N GLU A 468 4.76 -29.17 39.76
CA GLU A 468 4.90 -30.57 39.32
C GLU A 468 4.11 -31.56 40.20
N GLU A 469 3.64 -31.13 41.38
CA GLU A 469 2.78 -31.95 42.24
C GLU A 469 1.40 -32.21 41.60
N GLU A 470 0.97 -33.47 41.64
CA GLU A 470 -0.29 -33.95 41.04
C GLU A 470 -1.53 -33.16 41.51
N GLU A 471 -1.50 -32.65 42.74
CA GLU A 471 -2.59 -31.86 43.33
C GLU A 471 -2.77 -30.50 42.64
N PHE A 472 -1.68 -29.87 42.17
CA PHE A 472 -1.75 -28.62 41.41
C PHE A 472 -2.39 -28.84 40.03
N HIS A 473 -2.03 -29.93 39.34
CA HIS A 473 -2.64 -30.33 38.07
C HIS A 473 -4.13 -30.63 38.20
N ALA A 474 -4.57 -31.30 39.27
CA ALA A 474 -5.98 -31.55 39.56
C ALA A 474 -6.76 -30.25 39.85
N SER A 475 -6.14 -29.28 40.54
CA SER A 475 -6.75 -27.98 40.83
C SER A 475 -6.92 -27.08 39.59
N ILE A 476 -6.02 -27.22 38.61
CA ILE A 476 -6.06 -26.54 37.31
C ILE A 476 -7.07 -27.23 36.38
N GLU A 477 -7.19 -28.57 36.40
CA GLU A 477 -8.17 -29.34 35.62
C GLU A 477 -9.61 -28.85 35.81
N GLY A 478 -9.98 -28.44 37.04
CA GLY A 478 -11.31 -27.90 37.34
C GLY A 478 -11.60 -26.50 36.79
N LYS A 479 -10.59 -25.78 36.27
CA LYS A 479 -10.72 -24.39 35.79
C LYS A 479 -10.51 -24.23 34.28
N LEU A 480 -10.39 -25.31 33.52
CA LEU A 480 -10.24 -25.22 32.06
C LEU A 480 -11.59 -25.00 31.35
N PRO A 481 -11.62 -24.21 30.26
CA PRO A 481 -12.80 -24.06 29.42
C PRO A 481 -13.25 -25.38 28.78
N SER A 482 -14.57 -25.56 28.62
CA SER A 482 -15.21 -26.81 28.15
C SER A 482 -14.85 -27.24 26.72
N TYR A 483 -14.22 -26.39 25.92
CA TYR A 483 -13.77 -26.69 24.56
C TYR A 483 -12.36 -27.29 24.49
N ASN A 484 -11.68 -27.45 25.63
CA ASN A 484 -10.30 -27.90 25.67
C ASN A 484 -10.24 -29.45 25.70
N THR A 485 -10.24 -30.08 24.51
CA THR A 485 -10.18 -31.53 24.37
C THR A 485 -8.73 -32.03 24.53
N ARG A 486 -8.35 -32.44 25.74
CA ARG A 486 -7.02 -33.02 26.00
C ARG A 486 -6.94 -34.47 25.52
N ILE A 487 -6.07 -34.73 24.54
CA ILE A 487 -5.69 -36.09 24.14
C ILE A 487 -4.79 -36.66 25.23
N LYS A 488 -5.28 -37.65 25.99
CA LYS A 488 -4.43 -38.41 26.92
C LYS A 488 -3.49 -39.29 26.11
N LEU A 489 -2.24 -38.84 25.96
CA LEU A 489 -1.17 -39.70 25.46
C LEU A 489 -0.87 -40.76 26.54
N PRO A 490 -0.76 -42.05 26.19
CA PRO A 490 -0.35 -43.08 27.14
C PRO A 490 0.98 -42.68 27.75
N VAL A 491 1.02 -42.59 29.08
CA VAL A 491 2.25 -42.38 29.82
C VAL A 491 3.11 -43.61 29.56
N THR A 492 4.09 -43.47 28.67
CA THR A 492 5.13 -44.49 28.52
C THR A 492 5.96 -44.40 29.78
N HIS A 493 5.69 -45.30 30.72
CA HIS A 493 6.64 -45.63 31.78
C HIS A 493 7.97 -45.92 31.10
N LYS A 494 8.95 -45.03 31.30
CA LYS A 494 10.34 -45.28 30.95
C LYS A 494 10.88 -46.30 31.94
N ASP A 495 10.59 -47.57 31.71
CA ASP A 495 11.40 -48.64 32.29
C ASP A 495 12.53 -48.96 31.32
N ASN A 496 13.71 -48.46 31.69
CA ASN A 496 14.98 -48.92 31.17
C ASN A 496 15.21 -50.36 31.67
N VAL A 497 14.83 -51.37 30.89
CA VAL A 497 15.41 -52.71 31.02
C VAL A 497 15.57 -53.31 29.62
N TYR A 498 16.83 -53.45 29.24
CA TYR A 498 17.27 -54.39 28.21
C TYR A 498 16.92 -55.81 28.68
N ASP A 499 16.12 -56.54 27.90
CA ASP A 499 16.38 -57.97 27.72
C ASP A 499 15.74 -58.46 26.41
N ASP A 500 16.56 -59.16 25.63
CA ASP A 500 16.19 -59.88 24.42
C ASP A 500 15.46 -61.19 24.81
N GLU A 501 14.35 -61.51 24.16
CA GLU A 501 14.08 -62.80 23.48
C GLU A 501 12.59 -63.00 23.16
N ASP A 502 12.34 -63.12 21.85
CA ASP A 502 11.40 -63.97 21.13
C ASP A 502 9.86 -63.94 21.34
N GLU A 503 9.23 -63.48 20.25
CA GLU A 503 8.22 -64.21 19.48
C GLU A 503 6.85 -64.46 20.12
N SER A 504 5.89 -63.55 19.84
CA SER A 504 4.47 -63.92 19.78
C SER A 504 3.66 -62.90 18.98
N GLY A 505 3.10 -63.36 17.86
CA GLY A 505 1.71 -63.06 17.48
C GLY A 505 1.44 -61.75 16.76
N ASP A 506 1.65 -61.79 15.45
CA ASP A 506 0.76 -61.39 14.35
C ASP A 506 -0.33 -60.31 14.58
N ASP A 507 -0.43 -59.47 13.54
CA ASP A 507 -1.50 -58.51 13.22
C ASP A 507 -1.48 -57.14 13.91
N ASP A 508 -0.54 -56.29 13.48
CA ASP A 508 -0.73 -54.84 13.57
C ASP A 508 -0.33 -54.17 12.25
N GLY A 509 -1.27 -53.38 11.74
CA GLY A 509 -1.26 -52.76 10.42
C GLY A 509 0.05 -52.04 10.09
N ASP A 510 0.51 -52.29 8.88
CA ASP A 510 1.74 -51.84 8.22
C ASP A 510 1.84 -50.29 8.15
N VAL A 511 2.07 -49.65 9.30
CA VAL A 511 2.38 -48.22 9.40
C VAL A 511 3.84 -48.08 9.84
N LEU A 512 4.70 -47.89 8.85
CA LEU A 512 6.12 -47.57 9.00
C LEU A 512 6.31 -46.45 10.04
N THR A 513 6.84 -46.80 11.21
CA THR A 513 7.10 -45.83 12.28
C THR A 513 8.12 -44.80 11.79
N ARG A 514 7.97 -43.53 12.21
CA ARG A 514 8.86 -42.40 11.86
C ARG A 514 10.36 -42.74 11.99
N ASN A 515 10.72 -43.57 12.97
CA ASN A 515 12.10 -44.02 13.19
C ASN A 515 12.59 -44.99 12.11
N LEU A 516 11.74 -45.88 11.60
CA LEU A 516 12.07 -46.79 10.51
C LEU A 516 12.28 -46.01 9.20
N ILE A 517 11.41 -45.03 8.92
CA ILE A 517 11.54 -44.12 7.77
C ILE A 517 12.84 -43.31 7.87
N LYS A 518 13.16 -42.77 9.06
CA LYS A 518 14.43 -42.08 9.30
C LYS A 518 15.64 -42.99 9.06
N ARG A 519 15.57 -44.25 9.50
CA ARG A 519 16.66 -45.21 9.32
C ARG A 519 16.84 -45.62 7.86
N GLN A 520 15.74 -45.82 7.12
CA GLN A 520 15.79 -46.05 5.68
C GLN A 520 16.31 -44.85 4.90
N ALA A 521 15.88 -43.63 5.25
CA ALA A 521 16.38 -42.41 4.64
C ALA A 521 17.88 -42.21 4.90
N GLN A 522 18.33 -42.46 6.15
CA GLN A 522 19.75 -42.39 6.49
C GLN A 522 20.56 -43.46 5.75
N ASN A 523 20.07 -44.70 5.66
CA ASN A 523 20.72 -45.76 4.90
C ASN A 523 20.81 -45.44 3.39
N MET A 524 19.79 -44.77 2.82
CA MET A 524 19.86 -44.31 1.42
C MET A 524 20.89 -43.18 1.22
N ILE A 525 21.01 -42.27 2.19
CA ILE A 525 22.02 -41.20 2.16
C ILE A 525 23.42 -41.82 2.32
N ASP A 526 23.61 -42.75 3.24
CA ASP A 526 24.87 -43.43 3.51
C ASP A 526 25.30 -44.32 2.31
N ALA A 527 24.34 -44.96 1.64
CA ALA A 527 24.59 -45.72 0.41
C ALA A 527 24.99 -44.81 -0.77
N LYS A 528 24.42 -43.59 -0.86
CA LYS A 528 24.76 -42.61 -1.90
C LYS A 528 26.05 -41.82 -1.61
N THR A 529 26.43 -41.66 -0.34
CA THR A 529 27.64 -40.92 0.08
C THR A 529 28.90 -41.79 0.13
N LYS A 530 28.79 -43.13 0.06
CA LYS A 530 29.93 -44.03 -0.24
C LYS A 530 30.36 -43.93 -1.71
N ARG A 531 30.89 -42.77 -2.10
CA ARG A 531 31.70 -42.60 -3.31
C ARG A 531 33.04 -43.32 -3.12
N LYS A 532 33.38 -44.21 -4.05
CA LYS A 532 34.69 -44.87 -4.24
C LYS A 532 35.85 -43.90 -3.96
N MET A 533 36.58 -44.11 -2.85
CA MET A 533 37.91 -43.54 -2.67
C MET A 533 38.88 -44.28 -3.59
N GLY A 534 39.30 -43.62 -4.67
CA GLY A 534 40.28 -44.10 -5.63
C GLY A 534 41.62 -44.43 -4.98
N GLY A 535 42.23 -45.54 -5.42
CA GLY A 535 43.53 -45.99 -4.96
C GLY A 535 44.63 -44.96 -5.20
N LYS A 536 45.36 -44.60 -4.14
CA LYS A 536 46.57 -43.79 -4.21
C LYS A 536 47.72 -44.61 -4.79
N ARG A 537 48.27 -44.16 -5.93
CA ARG A 537 49.55 -44.61 -6.49
C ARG A 537 50.68 -44.34 -5.49
N LYS A 538 51.46 -45.38 -5.15
CA LYS A 538 52.72 -45.25 -4.39
C LYS A 538 53.78 -44.57 -5.26
N LYS A 539 54.34 -43.47 -4.76
CA LYS A 539 55.65 -42.94 -5.19
C LYS A 539 56.68 -43.48 -4.20
N LYS A 540 57.63 -44.29 -4.66
CA LYS A 540 58.85 -44.64 -3.90
C LYS A 540 60.02 -43.92 -4.55
N THR A 541 60.75 -43.16 -3.75
CA THR A 541 62.09 -42.64 -4.02
C THR A 541 63.09 -43.47 -3.23
N LYS A 542 63.85 -44.31 -3.93
CA LYS A 542 65.31 -44.50 -3.82
C LYS A 542 65.70 -45.63 -4.75
#